data_AF-A0A0D2BYG1-F1
#
_entry.id   AF-A0A0D2BYG1-F1
#
_cell.length_a   1.000
_cell.length_b   1.000
_cell.length_c   1.000
_cell.angle_alpha   90.00
_cell.angle_beta   90.00
_cell.angle_gamma   90.00
#
_symmetry.space_group_name_H-M   'P 1'
#
loop_
_entity.id
_entity.type
_entity.pdbx_description
1 polymer ?
#
loop_
_entity_poly.entity_id
_entity_poly.type
_entity_poly.pdbx_seq_one_letter_code
_entity_poly.pdbx_strand_id
1 'polypeptide(L)'
;MAASSCGPDSIKLYKTAVEGLDLKDELIVQRRLKEAILKSSALFGVPRCLQALLPIFHSLDDDHIDTFSPRYDSLGDPEAHKARVANAQAYFDVIWTPELAEKNRQFNLKHQKDLYVTTLCLVYEWYFAETAILPAVETQMSNVGALICSACPVQAMWHTRGIIRHGGTVDEAWFAQRMSLDIAKHYGVKTGEITPVDQIPMQDNVSL
;
A
#
# COMPACT_ATOMS: atom_id res chain seq x y z
N MET A 1 12.03 2.17 2.87
CA MET A 1 12.40 3.08 3.97
C MET A 1 11.49 2.93 5.17
N ALA A 2 10.23 3.40 5.13
CA ALA A 2 9.29 3.30 6.26
C ALA A 2 9.14 1.85 6.77
N ALA A 3 8.79 0.92 5.86
CA ALA A 3 8.69 -0.51 6.17
C ALA A 3 9.99 -1.13 6.72
N SER A 4 11.15 -0.56 6.37
CA SER A 4 12.48 -1.04 6.76
C SER A 4 12.94 -0.54 8.14
N SER A 5 12.09 0.16 8.90
CA SER A 5 12.46 0.91 10.12
C SER A 5 13.47 2.04 9.89
N CYS A 6 13.55 2.55 8.65
CA CYS A 6 14.40 3.67 8.25
C CYS A 6 13.53 4.85 7.81
N GLY A 7 12.44 5.10 8.55
CA GLY A 7 11.47 6.16 8.29
C GLY A 7 12.09 7.55 8.12
N PRO A 8 13.03 7.99 8.99
CA PRO A 8 13.62 9.33 8.91
C PRO A 8 14.28 9.68 7.57
N ASP A 9 14.79 8.69 6.83
CA ASP A 9 15.39 8.89 5.50
C ASP A 9 14.36 9.35 4.45
N SER A 10 13.06 9.21 4.74
CA SER A 10 11.98 9.70 3.88
C SER A 10 12.02 11.22 3.68
N ILE A 11 12.63 11.99 4.60
CA ILE A 11 12.88 13.42 4.39
C ILE A 11 13.83 13.63 3.22
N LYS A 12 14.90 12.83 3.14
CA LYS A 12 15.89 12.97 2.07
C LYS A 12 15.25 12.65 0.72
N LEU A 13 14.44 11.60 0.65
CA LEU A 13 13.66 11.30 -0.55
C LEU A 13 12.71 12.45 -0.90
N TYR A 14 11.96 12.98 0.06
CA TYR A 14 11.04 14.10 -0.17
C TYR A 14 11.80 15.29 -0.77
N LYS A 15 12.87 15.75 -0.11
CA LYS A 15 13.69 16.88 -0.57
C LYS A 15 14.25 16.68 -1.97
N THR A 16 14.75 15.47 -2.27
CA THR A 16 15.25 15.14 -3.61
C THR A 16 14.12 15.08 -4.64
N ALA A 17 12.93 14.61 -4.28
CA ALA A 17 11.80 14.49 -5.19
C ALA A 17 11.15 15.83 -5.54
N VAL A 18 11.30 16.85 -4.68
CA VAL A 18 10.71 18.18 -4.89
C VAL A 18 11.72 19.25 -5.33
N GLU A 19 12.99 18.88 -5.46
CA GLU A 19 14.04 19.81 -5.85
C GLU A 19 13.75 20.44 -7.23
N GLY A 20 13.64 21.77 -7.27
CA GLY A 20 13.39 22.54 -8.48
C GLY A 20 11.94 22.52 -8.97
N LEU A 21 11.01 21.91 -8.25
CA LEU A 21 9.58 21.98 -8.54
C LEU A 21 8.99 23.33 -8.11
N ASP A 22 7.90 23.73 -8.77
CA ASP A 22 7.06 24.80 -8.23
C ASP A 22 6.20 24.28 -7.06
N LEU A 23 5.59 25.20 -6.31
CA LEU A 23 4.81 24.85 -5.13
C LEU A 23 3.64 23.89 -5.47
N LYS A 24 3.00 24.05 -6.63
CA LYS A 24 1.86 23.22 -7.00
C LYS A 24 2.28 21.76 -7.19
N ASP A 25 3.38 21.54 -7.89
CA ASP A 25 3.91 20.20 -8.15
C ASP A 25 4.56 19.59 -6.89
N GLU A 26 5.22 20.41 -6.05
CA GLU A 26 5.69 20.01 -4.72
C GLU A 26 4.55 19.42 -3.88
N LEU A 27 3.41 20.12 -3.79
CA LEU A 27 2.25 19.68 -3.02
C LEU A 27 1.67 18.35 -3.56
N ILE A 28 1.72 18.09 -4.86
CA ILE A 28 1.32 16.81 -5.47
C ILE A 28 2.26 15.69 -5.06
N VAL A 29 3.58 15.92 -5.11
CA VAL A 29 4.58 14.94 -4.66
C VAL A 29 4.40 14.64 -3.17
N GLN A 30 4.21 15.68 -2.36
CA GLN A 30 3.96 15.55 -0.93
C GLN A 30 2.72 14.68 -0.68
N ARG A 31 1.60 14.97 -1.34
CA ARG A 31 0.35 14.22 -1.23
C ARG A 31 0.54 12.73 -1.52
N ARG A 32 1.23 12.41 -2.62
CA ARG A 32 1.46 11.03 -3.06
C ARG A 32 2.41 10.27 -2.14
N LEU A 33 3.47 10.93 -1.65
CA LEU A 33 4.40 10.34 -0.68
C LEU A 33 3.70 10.04 0.66
N LYS A 34 2.93 11.00 1.18
CA LYS A 34 2.15 10.82 2.42
C LYS A 34 1.16 9.66 2.29
N GLU A 35 0.44 9.59 1.16
CA GLU A 35 -0.52 8.51 0.92
C GLU A 35 0.16 7.14 0.81
N ALA A 36 1.30 7.05 0.12
CA ALA A 36 2.04 5.79 0.00
C ALA A 36 2.44 5.26 1.37
N ILE A 37 2.96 6.12 2.26
CA ILE A 37 3.33 5.77 3.63
C ILE A 37 2.10 5.42 4.48
N LEU A 38 1.02 6.20 4.39
CA LEU A 38 -0.21 5.97 5.15
C LEU A 38 -0.88 4.66 4.77
N LYS A 39 -1.11 4.39 3.48
CA LYS A 39 -1.72 3.14 3.01
C LYS A 39 -0.93 1.91 3.46
N SER A 40 0.39 1.94 3.25
CA SER A 40 1.26 0.81 3.57
C SER A 40 1.45 0.59 5.08
N SER A 41 1.08 1.57 5.92
CA SER A 41 1.08 1.41 7.37
C SER A 41 0.14 0.32 7.88
N ALA A 42 -0.88 -0.05 7.09
CA ALA A 42 -1.72 -1.21 7.34
C ALA A 42 -0.92 -2.53 7.40
N LEU A 43 0.28 -2.56 6.82
CA LEU A 43 1.12 -3.77 6.69
C LEU A 43 2.35 -3.76 7.60
N PHE A 44 2.95 -2.58 7.83
CA PHE A 44 4.14 -2.46 8.70
C PHE A 44 3.87 -1.78 10.05
N GLY A 45 2.65 -1.31 10.28
CA GLY A 45 2.19 -0.70 11.52
C GLY A 45 2.34 0.83 11.60
N VAL A 46 1.46 1.43 12.41
CA VAL A 46 1.41 2.88 12.66
C VAL A 46 2.74 3.45 13.21
N PRO A 47 3.50 2.79 14.11
CA PRO A 47 4.74 3.37 14.63
C PRO A 47 5.77 3.72 13.54
N ARG A 48 5.97 2.84 12.55
CA ARG A 48 6.89 3.11 11.42
C ARG A 48 6.34 4.17 10.46
N CYS A 49 5.01 4.30 10.36
CA CYS A 49 4.36 5.38 9.61
C CYS A 49 4.70 6.73 10.23
N LEU A 50 4.53 6.87 11.54
CA LEU A 50 4.84 8.10 12.27
C LEU A 50 6.34 8.43 12.19
N GLN A 51 7.21 7.43 12.32
CA GLN A 51 8.67 7.62 12.15
C GLN A 51 9.07 8.11 10.76
N ALA A 52 8.25 7.88 9.73
CA ALA A 52 8.49 8.38 8.38
C ALA A 52 7.86 9.75 8.12
N LEU A 53 6.64 9.98 8.62
CA LEU A 53 5.85 11.19 8.34
C LEU A 53 6.23 12.38 9.23
N LEU A 54 6.37 12.18 10.55
CA LEU A 54 6.61 13.29 11.48
C LEU A 54 7.88 14.09 11.13
N PRO A 55 9.01 13.45 10.73
CA PRO A 55 10.18 14.22 10.33
C PRO A 55 9.96 15.04 9.06
N ILE A 56 9.13 14.57 8.11
CA ILE A 56 8.72 15.36 6.94
C ILE A 56 7.91 16.57 7.42
N PHE A 57 6.91 16.37 8.28
CA PHE A 57 6.04 17.44 8.77
C PHE A 57 6.80 18.55 9.48
N HIS A 58 7.78 18.21 10.33
CA HIS A 58 8.62 19.19 11.00
C HIS A 58 9.58 19.95 10.07
N SER A 59 9.67 19.57 8.79
CA SER A 59 10.55 20.21 7.81
C SER A 59 9.83 21.12 6.81
N LEU A 60 8.50 21.21 6.89
CA LEU A 60 7.67 22.00 5.98
C LEU A 60 7.37 23.37 6.59
N ASP A 61 7.39 24.40 5.75
CA ASP A 61 6.81 25.71 6.06
C ASP A 61 5.28 25.66 5.85
N ASP A 62 4.52 26.51 6.57
CA ASP A 62 3.04 26.46 6.56
C ASP A 62 2.42 26.55 5.16
N ASP A 63 2.99 27.40 4.29
CA ASP A 63 2.52 27.60 2.92
C ASP A 63 2.83 26.39 1.99
N HIS A 64 3.66 25.44 2.47
CA HIS A 64 4.08 24.23 1.75
C HIS A 64 3.39 22.96 2.27
N ILE A 65 2.29 23.09 3.03
CA ILE A 65 1.56 21.94 3.58
C ILE A 65 0.35 21.59 2.71
N ASP A 66 0.39 20.41 2.08
CA ASP A 66 -0.78 19.83 1.43
C ASP A 66 -1.69 19.18 2.49
N THR A 67 -2.98 19.51 2.45
CA THR A 67 -3.97 19.06 3.47
C THR A 67 -5.08 18.18 2.91
N PHE A 68 -5.02 17.82 1.61
CA PHE A 68 -6.04 16.99 0.98
C PHE A 68 -6.15 15.62 1.65
N SER A 69 -7.34 15.27 2.14
CA SER A 69 -7.55 14.10 3.00
C SER A 69 -8.87 13.37 2.70
N PRO A 70 -8.93 12.53 1.65
CA PRO A 70 -10.18 11.95 1.16
C PRO A 70 -10.93 11.13 2.22
N ARG A 71 -10.21 10.50 3.15
CA ARG A 71 -10.81 9.71 4.25
C ARG A 71 -11.41 10.59 5.33
N TYR A 72 -10.72 11.67 5.71
CA TYR A 72 -11.18 12.56 6.76
C TYR A 72 -12.36 13.39 6.28
N ASP A 73 -12.25 13.93 5.06
CA ASP A 73 -13.25 14.79 4.44
C ASP A 73 -14.60 14.07 4.24
N SER A 74 -14.58 12.72 4.17
CA SER A 74 -15.77 11.89 3.99
C SER A 74 -16.13 11.00 5.20
N LEU A 75 -15.49 11.21 6.36
CA LEU A 75 -15.62 10.33 7.54
C LEU A 75 -17.07 10.19 8.05
N GLY A 76 -17.86 11.26 7.91
CA GLY A 76 -19.25 11.31 8.37
C GLY A 76 -20.31 11.15 7.28
N ASP A 77 -19.92 10.92 6.02
CA ASP A 77 -20.85 10.81 4.90
C ASP A 77 -21.31 9.35 4.70
N PRO A 78 -22.61 9.04 4.90
CA PRO A 78 -23.13 7.68 4.73
C PRO A 78 -23.00 7.14 3.30
N GLU A 79 -23.14 7.98 2.28
CA GLU A 79 -23.01 7.55 0.89
C GLU A 79 -21.55 7.30 0.53
N ALA A 80 -20.63 8.13 1.05
CA ALA A 80 -19.20 7.87 0.92
C ALA A 80 -18.80 6.57 1.64
N HIS A 81 -19.37 6.29 2.81
CA HIS A 81 -19.14 5.03 3.51
C HIS A 81 -19.63 3.83 2.67
N LYS A 82 -20.86 3.90 2.14
CA LYS A 82 -21.42 2.85 1.27
C LYS A 82 -20.56 2.61 0.02
N ALA A 83 -20.10 3.69 -0.62
CA ALA A 83 -19.20 3.60 -1.76
C ALA A 83 -17.86 2.96 -1.38
N ARG A 84 -17.30 3.31 -0.21
CA ARG A 84 -16.05 2.74 0.32
C ARG A 84 -16.16 1.23 0.53
N VAL A 85 -17.26 0.75 1.13
CA VAL A 85 -17.54 -0.68 1.32
C VAL A 85 -17.61 -1.41 -0.02
N ALA A 86 -18.36 -0.86 -0.99
CA ALA A 86 -18.48 -1.46 -2.31
C ALA A 86 -17.14 -1.51 -3.06
N ASN A 87 -16.36 -0.42 -2.99
CA ASN A 87 -15.03 -0.35 -3.60
C ASN A 87 -14.07 -1.36 -2.98
N ALA A 88 -14.11 -1.57 -1.67
CA ALA A 88 -13.29 -2.55 -0.98
C ALA A 88 -13.56 -3.99 -1.43
N GLN A 89 -14.83 -4.35 -1.55
CA GLN A 89 -15.25 -5.65 -2.05
C GLN A 89 -14.78 -5.87 -3.49
N ALA A 90 -15.04 -4.90 -4.38
CA ALA A 90 -14.60 -4.97 -5.77
C ALA A 90 -13.07 -5.06 -5.88
N TYR A 91 -12.33 -4.27 -5.09
CA TYR A 91 -10.87 -4.28 -5.08
C TYR A 91 -10.32 -5.62 -4.61
N PHE A 92 -10.86 -6.17 -3.52
CA PHE A 92 -10.45 -7.48 -2.98
C PHE A 92 -10.75 -8.62 -3.96
N ASP A 93 -11.91 -8.59 -4.59
CA ASP A 93 -12.32 -9.58 -5.60
C ASP A 93 -11.41 -9.54 -6.83
N VAL A 94 -10.84 -8.39 -7.21
CA VAL A 94 -9.82 -8.32 -8.28
C VAL A 94 -8.53 -9.02 -7.86
N ILE A 95 -8.05 -8.81 -6.63
CA ILE A 95 -6.80 -9.47 -6.15
C ILE A 95 -6.96 -10.97 -6.10
N TRP A 96 -8.10 -11.47 -5.64
CA TRP A 96 -8.30 -12.88 -5.34
C TRP A 96 -9.13 -13.63 -6.37
N THR A 97 -9.72 -12.96 -7.37
CA THR A 97 -10.90 -13.45 -8.12
C THR A 97 -12.14 -13.61 -7.21
N PRO A 98 -13.37 -13.40 -7.72
CA PRO A 98 -14.57 -13.43 -6.88
C PRO A 98 -14.77 -14.73 -6.09
N GLU A 99 -14.49 -15.88 -6.70
CA GLU A 99 -14.69 -17.19 -6.05
C GLU A 99 -13.75 -17.41 -4.87
N LEU A 100 -12.45 -17.17 -5.08
CA LEU A 100 -11.45 -17.37 -4.04
C LEU A 100 -11.49 -16.25 -2.99
N ALA A 101 -11.89 -15.04 -3.37
CA ALA A 101 -12.21 -13.98 -2.44
C ALA A 101 -13.31 -14.41 -1.44
N GLU A 102 -14.40 -15.00 -1.94
CA GLU A 102 -15.46 -15.52 -1.09
C GLU A 102 -14.99 -16.67 -0.20
N LYS A 103 -14.22 -17.61 -0.75
CA LYS A 103 -13.62 -18.69 0.04
C LYS A 103 -12.74 -18.15 1.17
N ASN A 104 -11.92 -17.13 0.91
CA ASN A 104 -11.08 -16.48 1.92
C ASN A 104 -11.93 -15.82 3.01
N ARG A 105 -12.99 -15.07 2.63
CA ARG A 105 -13.93 -14.46 3.59
C ARG A 105 -14.57 -15.50 4.49
N GLN A 106 -15.13 -16.56 3.93
CA GLN A 106 -15.76 -17.63 4.70
C GLN A 106 -14.77 -18.35 5.62
N PHE A 107 -13.54 -18.58 5.15
CA PHE A 107 -12.48 -19.15 5.96
C PHE A 107 -12.16 -18.25 7.17
N ASN A 108 -11.99 -16.94 6.97
CA ASN A 108 -11.72 -15.99 8.05
C ASN A 108 -12.91 -15.90 9.02
N LEU A 109 -14.14 -15.79 8.52
CA LEU A 109 -15.34 -15.72 9.37
C LEU A 109 -15.56 -16.98 10.23
N LYS A 110 -15.10 -18.14 9.75
CA LYS A 110 -15.12 -19.39 10.50
C LYS A 110 -14.08 -19.43 11.62
N HIS A 111 -12.86 -18.96 11.37
CA HIS A 111 -11.73 -19.16 12.29
C HIS A 111 -11.46 -17.95 13.19
N GLN A 112 -11.59 -16.72 12.68
CA GLN A 112 -11.39 -15.49 13.42
C GLN A 112 -12.16 -14.32 12.76
N LYS A 113 -13.37 -14.04 13.22
CA LYS A 113 -14.21 -12.99 12.62
C LYS A 113 -13.59 -11.59 12.68
N ASP A 114 -12.81 -11.32 13.72
CA ASP A 114 -12.10 -10.03 13.83
C ASP A 114 -11.01 -9.88 12.78
N LEU A 115 -10.52 -10.98 12.19
CA LEU A 115 -9.62 -10.93 11.04
C LEU A 115 -10.36 -10.40 9.80
N TYR A 116 -11.63 -10.75 9.60
CA TYR A 116 -12.45 -10.17 8.53
C TYR A 116 -12.62 -8.66 8.74
N VAL A 117 -12.93 -8.24 9.98
CA VAL A 117 -13.04 -6.80 10.33
C VAL A 117 -11.71 -6.09 10.04
N THR A 118 -10.59 -6.66 10.49
CA THR A 118 -9.28 -6.05 10.30
C THR A 118 -8.89 -5.98 8.82
N THR A 119 -9.04 -7.07 8.08
CA THR A 119 -8.60 -7.14 6.69
C THR A 119 -9.54 -6.36 5.78
N LEU A 120 -10.79 -6.78 5.63
CA LEU A 120 -11.70 -6.17 4.67
C LEU A 120 -12.21 -4.81 5.16
N CYS A 121 -12.74 -4.76 6.38
CA CYS A 121 -13.45 -3.57 6.86
C CYS A 121 -12.51 -2.42 7.29
N LEU A 122 -11.30 -2.71 7.75
CA LEU A 122 -10.34 -1.66 8.09
C LEU A 122 -9.33 -1.46 6.97
N VAL A 123 -8.57 -2.49 6.60
CA VAL A 123 -7.46 -2.33 5.64
C VAL A 123 -7.95 -2.07 4.22
N TYR A 124 -8.85 -2.87 3.66
CA TYR A 124 -9.30 -2.67 2.27
C TYR A 124 -10.20 -1.45 2.12
N GLU A 125 -11.23 -1.31 2.97
CA GLU A 125 -12.16 -0.17 2.92
C GLU A 125 -11.44 1.16 3.10
N TRP A 126 -10.66 1.32 4.18
CA TRP A 126 -10.04 2.60 4.45
C TRP A 126 -8.76 2.80 3.65
N TYR A 127 -7.88 1.81 3.54
CA TYR A 127 -6.55 2.04 3.00
C TYR A 127 -6.43 1.66 1.52
N PHE A 128 -6.66 0.41 1.14
CA PHE A 128 -6.26 -0.07 -0.19
C PHE A 128 -7.21 0.33 -1.33
N ALA A 129 -8.51 0.37 -1.09
CA ALA A 129 -9.49 0.66 -2.14
C ALA A 129 -9.73 2.16 -2.37
N GLU A 130 -9.23 3.02 -1.48
CA GLU A 130 -9.20 4.48 -1.70
C GLU A 130 -8.28 4.80 -2.88
N THR A 131 -8.75 5.53 -3.89
CA THR A 131 -7.97 5.77 -5.13
C THR A 131 -7.86 7.25 -5.52
N ALA A 132 -8.34 8.16 -4.66
CA ALA A 132 -8.30 9.60 -4.94
C ALA A 132 -6.88 10.20 -5.05
N ILE A 133 -5.85 9.50 -4.56
CA ILE A 133 -4.44 9.96 -4.58
C ILE A 133 -3.52 8.98 -5.31
N LEU A 134 -3.57 7.70 -4.93
CA LEU A 134 -2.83 6.61 -5.59
C LEU A 134 -3.84 5.65 -6.23
N PRO A 135 -3.77 5.41 -7.55
CA PRO A 135 -4.55 4.37 -8.20
C PRO A 135 -4.23 2.96 -7.67
N ALA A 136 -5.06 1.99 -8.05
CA ALA A 136 -4.93 0.61 -7.59
C ALA A 136 -3.56 0.00 -7.87
N VAL A 137 -3.02 0.18 -9.08
CA VAL A 137 -1.69 -0.33 -9.48
C VAL A 137 -0.59 0.20 -8.56
N GLU A 138 -0.54 1.52 -8.34
CA GLU A 138 0.46 2.16 -7.46
C GLU A 138 0.30 1.75 -5.99
N THR A 139 -0.95 1.55 -5.55
CA THR A 139 -1.25 1.01 -4.22
C THR A 139 -0.70 -0.40 -4.06
N GLN A 140 -0.89 -1.27 -5.06
CA GLN A 140 -0.31 -2.61 -5.04
C GLN A 140 1.23 -2.58 -5.05
N MET A 141 1.85 -1.70 -5.83
CA MET A 141 3.31 -1.52 -5.83
C MET A 141 3.83 -1.09 -4.46
N SER A 142 3.11 -0.18 -3.78
CA SER A 142 3.42 0.23 -2.41
C SER A 142 3.30 -0.92 -1.41
N ASN A 143 2.25 -1.74 -1.55
CA ASN A 143 2.05 -2.94 -0.72
C ASN A 143 3.15 -3.98 -0.92
N VAL A 144 3.59 -4.21 -2.17
CA VAL A 144 4.72 -5.10 -2.47
C VAL A 144 5.97 -4.65 -1.70
N GLY A 145 6.31 -3.36 -1.75
CA GLY A 145 7.46 -2.84 -1.03
C GLY A 145 7.35 -2.97 0.48
N ALA A 146 6.16 -2.73 1.03
CA ALA A 146 5.89 -2.92 2.46
C ALA A 146 6.07 -4.38 2.88
N LEU A 147 5.54 -5.34 2.11
CA LEU A 147 5.55 -6.75 2.45
C LEU A 147 6.94 -7.38 2.30
N ILE A 148 7.67 -7.01 1.24
CA ILE A 148 9.07 -7.45 1.05
C ILE A 148 9.93 -6.95 2.22
N CYS A 149 9.82 -5.66 2.56
CA CYS A 149 10.57 -5.08 3.67
C CYS A 149 10.09 -5.52 5.07
N SER A 150 8.95 -6.20 5.16
CA SER A 150 8.42 -6.79 6.40
C SER A 150 8.63 -8.31 6.49
N ALA A 151 9.37 -8.93 5.56
CA ALA A 151 9.60 -10.37 5.49
C ALA A 151 8.31 -11.20 5.37
N CYS A 152 7.36 -10.73 4.56
CA CYS A 152 6.08 -11.40 4.28
C CYS A 152 6.02 -11.92 2.82
N PRO A 153 6.82 -12.95 2.45
CA PRO A 153 7.01 -13.38 1.06
C PRO A 153 5.72 -13.83 0.38
N VAL A 154 4.85 -14.56 1.09
CA VAL A 154 3.59 -15.09 0.56
C VAL A 154 2.65 -13.94 0.17
N GLN A 155 2.48 -12.98 1.07
CA GLN A 155 1.66 -11.80 0.82
C GLN A 155 2.29 -10.92 -0.27
N ALA A 156 3.63 -10.77 -0.27
CA ALA A 156 4.33 -10.02 -1.32
C ALA A 156 4.05 -10.61 -2.71
N MET A 157 4.04 -11.95 -2.84
CA MET A 157 3.66 -12.64 -4.06
C MET A 157 2.21 -12.30 -4.46
N TRP A 158 1.25 -12.36 -3.52
CA TRP A 158 -0.15 -12.03 -3.79
C TRP A 158 -0.33 -10.61 -4.31
N HIS A 159 0.31 -9.64 -3.69
CA HIS A 159 0.21 -8.24 -4.07
C HIS A 159 1.00 -7.92 -5.36
N THR A 160 2.08 -8.64 -5.64
CA THR A 160 2.80 -8.54 -6.93
C THR A 160 1.91 -9.03 -8.07
N ARG A 161 1.18 -10.13 -7.87
CA ARG A 161 0.12 -10.57 -8.79
C ARG A 161 -1.02 -9.55 -8.88
N GLY A 162 -1.36 -8.93 -7.75
CA GLY A 162 -2.35 -7.85 -7.66
C GLY A 162 -2.06 -6.68 -8.59
N ILE A 163 -0.79 -6.30 -8.79
CA ILE A 163 -0.38 -5.26 -9.75
C ILE A 163 -0.97 -5.56 -11.14
N ILE A 164 -0.77 -6.79 -11.62
CA ILE A 164 -1.23 -7.22 -12.95
C ILE A 164 -2.76 -7.36 -12.98
N ARG A 165 -3.36 -7.94 -11.93
CA ARG A 165 -4.83 -8.11 -11.85
C ARG A 165 -5.58 -6.78 -11.85
N HIS A 166 -5.00 -5.72 -11.29
CA HIS A 166 -5.54 -4.35 -11.35
C HIS A 166 -5.22 -3.59 -12.64
N GLY A 167 -4.70 -4.26 -13.67
CA GLY A 167 -4.44 -3.68 -14.99
C GLY A 167 -3.02 -3.12 -15.16
N GLY A 168 -2.12 -3.36 -14.22
CA GLY A 168 -0.70 -3.05 -14.36
C GLY A 168 0.02 -4.03 -15.30
N THR A 169 1.23 -3.65 -15.67
CA THR A 169 2.12 -4.40 -16.55
C THR A 169 3.05 -5.32 -15.76
N VAL A 170 3.62 -6.32 -16.45
CA VAL A 170 4.69 -7.16 -15.89
C VAL A 170 5.93 -6.34 -15.54
N ASP A 171 6.21 -5.27 -16.30
CA ASP A 171 7.33 -4.36 -16.04
C ASP A 171 7.14 -3.57 -14.75
N GLU A 172 5.92 -3.08 -14.48
CA GLU A 172 5.58 -2.43 -13.20
C GLU A 172 5.71 -3.41 -12.03
N ALA A 173 5.32 -4.67 -12.20
CA ALA A 173 5.51 -5.71 -11.19
C ALA A 173 7.00 -5.98 -10.93
N TRP A 174 7.82 -6.07 -11.97
CA TRP A 174 9.28 -6.20 -11.85
C TRP A 174 9.91 -5.00 -11.17
N PHE A 175 9.51 -3.79 -11.57
CA PHE A 175 9.99 -2.56 -10.98
C PHE A 175 9.71 -2.51 -9.48
N ALA A 176 8.47 -2.78 -9.07
CA ALA A 176 8.08 -2.80 -7.66
C ALA A 176 8.89 -3.84 -6.86
N GLN A 177 9.02 -5.06 -7.37
CA GLN A 177 9.76 -6.12 -6.68
C GLN A 177 11.27 -5.80 -6.57
N ARG A 178 11.92 -5.41 -7.67
CA ARG A 178 13.37 -5.13 -7.71
C ARG A 178 13.74 -3.93 -6.85
N MET A 179 13.02 -2.82 -7.00
CA MET A 179 13.26 -1.62 -6.19
C MET A 179 13.12 -1.93 -4.69
N SER A 180 12.13 -2.75 -4.32
CA SER A 180 11.91 -3.14 -2.93
C SER A 180 13.02 -4.04 -2.38
N LEU A 181 13.51 -4.98 -3.19
CA LEU A 181 14.67 -5.82 -2.83
C LEU A 181 15.95 -4.99 -2.70
N ASP A 182 16.18 -4.02 -3.58
CA ASP A 182 17.34 -3.13 -3.51
C ASP A 182 17.29 -2.26 -2.25
N ILE A 183 16.12 -1.71 -1.90
CA ILE A 183 15.91 -0.97 -0.65
C ILE A 183 16.15 -1.88 0.55
N ALA A 184 15.58 -3.10 0.56
CA ALA A 184 15.77 -4.04 1.66
C ALA A 184 17.26 -4.39 1.84
N LYS A 185 17.96 -4.65 0.74
CA LYS A 185 19.41 -4.90 0.73
C LYS A 185 20.20 -3.69 1.24
N HIS A 186 19.87 -2.49 0.77
CA HIS A 186 20.53 -1.25 1.20
C HIS A 186 20.44 -1.05 2.72
N TYR A 187 19.29 -1.35 3.31
CA TYR A 187 19.05 -1.22 4.75
C TYR A 187 19.33 -2.49 5.56
N GLY A 188 19.86 -3.55 4.95
CA GLY A 188 20.18 -4.80 5.66
C GLY A 188 18.95 -5.56 6.19
N VAL A 189 17.78 -5.36 5.59
CA VAL A 189 16.52 -6.01 5.98
C VAL A 189 16.42 -7.39 5.36
N LYS A 190 16.04 -8.39 6.16
CA LYS A 190 15.74 -9.74 5.66
C LYS A 190 14.35 -9.76 5.02
N THR A 191 14.25 -10.32 3.82
CA THR A 191 13.00 -10.33 3.02
C THR A 191 12.28 -11.68 3.01
N GLY A 192 12.94 -12.75 3.44
CA GLY A 192 12.49 -14.13 3.17
C GLY A 192 12.69 -14.52 1.71
N GLU A 193 12.15 -15.68 1.33
CA GLU A 193 12.20 -16.20 -0.04
C GLU A 193 11.11 -15.56 -0.90
N ILE A 194 11.47 -14.50 -1.64
CA ILE A 194 10.54 -13.79 -2.53
C ILE A 194 10.39 -14.56 -3.84
N THR A 195 9.15 -14.92 -4.20
CA THR A 195 8.82 -15.50 -5.51
C THR A 195 9.08 -14.48 -6.63
N PRO A 196 9.98 -14.77 -7.59
CA PRO A 196 10.23 -13.90 -8.73
C PRO A 196 8.98 -13.68 -9.59
N VAL A 197 8.82 -12.50 -10.18
CA VAL A 197 7.61 -12.11 -10.95
C VAL A 197 7.23 -13.12 -12.03
N ASP A 198 8.21 -13.66 -12.75
CA ASP A 198 8.04 -14.65 -13.83
C ASP A 198 7.66 -16.06 -13.32
N GLN A 199 7.78 -16.30 -12.02
CA GLN A 199 7.40 -17.54 -11.35
C GLN A 199 6.10 -17.43 -10.56
N ILE A 200 5.48 -16.24 -10.52
CA ILE A 200 4.20 -16.04 -9.83
C ILE A 200 3.08 -16.68 -10.64
N PRO A 201 2.34 -17.65 -10.07
CA PRO A 201 1.22 -18.27 -10.76
C PRO A 201 0.08 -17.26 -10.92
N MET A 202 -0.26 -16.94 -12.17
CA MET A 202 -1.37 -16.03 -12.48
C MET A 202 -2.74 -16.69 -12.25
N GLN A 203 -2.79 -18.01 -12.37
CA GLN A 203 -3.93 -18.82 -11.97
C GLN A 203 -3.83 -19.17 -10.49
N ASP A 204 -4.95 -19.15 -9.80
CA ASP A 204 -5.01 -19.53 -8.39
C ASP A 204 -4.96 -21.06 -8.27
N ASN A 205 -3.85 -21.60 -7.78
CA ASN A 205 -3.81 -22.98 -7.31
C ASN A 205 -4.52 -23.05 -5.96
N VAL A 206 -5.50 -23.95 -5.87
CA VAL A 206 -6.44 -24.08 -4.76
C VAL A 206 -5.74 -24.64 -3.52
N SER A 207 -4.95 -23.83 -2.82
CA SER A 207 -4.51 -24.12 -1.46
C SER A 207 -4.35 -22.81 -0.70
N LEU A 208 -5.46 -22.37 -0.09
CA LEU A 208 -5.44 -21.46 1.05
C LEU A 208 -5.09 -22.27 2.30
#